data_AF-A0A356M3B9-F1
#
_entry.id   AF-A0A356M3B9-F1
#
_cell.length_a   1.000
_cell.length_b   1.000
_cell.length_c   1.000
_cell.angle_alpha   90.00
_cell.angle_beta   90.00
_cell.angle_gamma   90.00
#
_symmetry.space_group_name_H-M   'P 1'
#
loop_
_entity.id
_entity.type
_entity.pdbx_description
1 polymer ?
#
loop_
_entity_poly.entity_id
_entity_poly.type
_entity_poly.pdbx_seq_one_letter_code
_entity_poly.pdbx_strand_id
1 'polypeptide(L)'
;MSYCVNCGVELSPSEKACPLCGVEVVNPRQPYDEKAVRPYPRRLDPINARINRAFTAVILSISIAFPAIFCLTVNFILDGRLTWSLYAAGGLALVWVFAVPSFLIRNPGFSKLLLPDILALLLYLLMIAWLRGPSDWYLPLAMPLVLLTGGLVYINGLLIGHRIIRGFVVP
;
A
#
# COMPACT_ATOMS: atom_id res chain seq x y z
N MET A 1 1.47 45.24 18.92
CA MET A 1 0.88 43.88 18.93
C MET A 1 -0.61 44.04 19.19
N SER A 2 -1.45 43.14 18.67
CA SER A 2 -2.90 43.18 18.87
C SER A 2 -3.28 42.37 20.11
N TYR A 3 -4.31 42.82 20.82
CA TYR A 3 -4.92 42.06 21.92
C TYR A 3 -6.37 41.73 21.57
N CYS A 4 -6.82 40.55 21.97
CA CYS A 4 -8.19 40.10 21.82
C CYS A 4 -9.13 40.93 22.70
N VAL A 5 -10.16 41.57 22.11
CA VAL A 5 -11.14 42.38 22.85
C VAL A 5 -12.03 41.56 23.79
N ASN A 6 -12.26 40.29 23.47
CA ASN A 6 -13.12 39.42 24.27
C ASN A 6 -12.35 38.67 25.36
N CYS A 7 -11.14 38.23 25.06
CA CYS A 7 -10.40 37.26 25.84
C CYS A 7 -9.06 37.77 26.39
N GLY A 8 -8.63 38.98 26.01
CA GLY A 8 -7.43 39.64 26.54
C GLY A 8 -6.09 39.04 26.10
N VAL A 9 -6.09 37.97 25.31
CA VAL A 9 -4.86 37.31 24.85
C VAL A 9 -4.12 38.14 23.81
N GLU A 10 -2.80 38.15 23.90
CA GLU A 10 -1.90 38.77 22.94
C GLU A 10 -1.82 37.96 21.64
N LEU A 11 -1.95 38.66 20.51
CA LEU A 11 -2.09 38.08 19.20
C LEU A 11 -0.92 38.50 18.30
N SER A 12 -0.47 37.55 17.49
CA SER A 12 0.53 37.83 16.46
C SER A 12 -0.08 38.66 15.30
N PRO A 13 0.72 39.46 14.57
CA PRO A 13 0.21 40.28 13.45
C PRO A 13 -0.38 39.44 12.29
N SER A 14 -0.03 38.15 12.26
CA SER A 14 -0.42 37.19 11.23
C SER A 14 -1.76 36.50 11.49
N GLU A 15 -2.46 36.87 12.58
CA GLU A 15 -3.69 36.22 13.04
C GLU A 15 -4.93 37.05 12.68
N LYS A 16 -5.88 36.48 11.92
CA LYS A 16 -7.14 37.16 11.51
C LYS A 16 -8.21 37.11 12.60
N ALA A 17 -8.23 36.04 13.39
CA ALA A 17 -9.23 35.78 14.41
C ALA A 17 -8.56 35.17 15.64
N CYS A 18 -9.07 35.44 16.83
CA CYS A 18 -8.49 34.87 18.03
C CYS A 18 -8.62 33.33 18.03
N PRO A 19 -7.52 32.58 18.22
CA PRO A 19 -7.56 31.12 18.21
C PRO A 19 -8.31 30.50 19.40
N LEU A 20 -8.57 31.26 20.47
CA LEU A 20 -9.26 30.79 21.67
C LEU A 20 -10.77 31.00 21.61
N CYS A 21 -11.21 32.20 21.22
CA CYS A 21 -12.61 32.57 21.26
C CYS A 21 -13.23 32.82 19.88
N GLY A 22 -12.44 32.77 18.79
CA GLY A 22 -12.90 32.94 17.41
C GLY A 22 -13.26 34.37 17.01
N VAL A 23 -13.19 35.34 17.93
CA VAL A 23 -13.48 36.76 17.63
C VAL A 23 -12.50 37.31 16.59
N GLU A 24 -13.03 37.97 15.56
CA GLU A 24 -12.25 38.65 14.54
C GLU A 24 -11.41 39.79 15.13
N VAL A 25 -10.16 39.90 14.65
CA VAL A 25 -9.19 40.86 15.18
C VAL A 25 -9.17 42.09 14.29
N VAL A 26 -9.77 43.18 14.77
CA VAL A 26 -9.79 44.46 14.06
C VAL A 26 -8.95 45.48 14.81
N ASN A 27 -7.74 45.77 14.32
CA ASN A 27 -6.86 46.80 14.87
C ASN A 27 -6.48 47.82 13.77
N PRO A 28 -7.11 49.01 13.74
CA PRO A 28 -6.82 50.03 12.72
C PRO A 28 -5.38 50.54 12.72
N ARG A 29 -4.66 50.48 13.86
CA ARG A 29 -3.25 50.91 13.95
C ARG A 29 -2.27 49.84 13.47
N GLN A 30 -2.68 48.58 13.48
CA GLN A 30 -1.89 47.43 13.04
C GLN A 30 -2.81 46.48 12.29
N PRO A 31 -3.14 46.78 11.03
CA PRO A 31 -4.00 45.93 10.22
C PRO A 31 -3.36 44.56 10.03
N TYR A 32 -4.22 43.58 9.75
CA TYR A 32 -3.80 42.22 9.44
C TYR A 32 -2.75 42.21 8.32
N ASP A 33 -1.63 41.54 8.56
CA ASP A 33 -0.57 41.34 7.57
C ASP A 33 -0.44 39.85 7.23
N GLU A 34 -0.82 39.47 6.00
CA GLU A 34 -0.71 38.10 5.52
C GLU A 34 0.75 37.63 5.35
N LYS A 35 1.68 38.58 5.18
CA LYS A 35 3.12 38.31 4.99
C LYS A 35 3.89 38.25 6.29
N ALA A 36 3.28 38.63 7.42
CA ALA A 36 3.91 38.52 8.73
C ALA A 36 4.22 37.05 9.04
N VAL A 37 5.36 36.83 9.72
CA VAL A 37 5.81 35.49 10.11
C VAL A 37 4.77 34.88 11.05
N ARG A 38 4.19 33.76 10.63
CA ARG A 38 3.26 33.00 11.45
C ARG A 38 4.04 32.25 12.52
N PRO A 39 3.55 32.20 13.78
CA PRO A 39 4.15 31.35 14.81
C PRO A 39 4.07 29.86 14.46
N TYR A 40 3.12 29.47 13.61
CA TYR A 40 2.87 28.10 13.20
C TYR A 40 2.97 27.92 11.67
N PRO A 41 3.51 26.79 11.19
CA PRO A 41 3.60 26.50 9.76
C PRO A 41 2.19 26.35 9.16
N ARG A 42 1.97 26.98 7.99
CA ARG A 42 0.68 26.92 7.26
C ARG A 42 0.34 25.50 6.76
N ARG A 43 1.36 24.67 6.59
CA ARG A 43 1.25 23.34 6.02
C ARG A 43 1.62 22.34 7.12
N LEU A 44 0.63 21.54 7.56
CA LEU A 44 0.92 20.27 8.20
C LEU A 44 1.73 19.48 7.17
N ASP A 45 3.00 19.25 7.46
CA ASP A 45 3.88 18.53 6.55
C ASP A 45 3.24 17.16 6.22
N PRO A 46 3.27 16.73 4.94
CA PRO A 46 2.79 15.41 4.54
C PRO A 46 3.70 14.28 5.01
N ILE A 47 4.41 14.46 6.13
CA ILE A 47 5.27 13.47 6.78
C ILE A 47 4.46 12.19 7.08
N ASN A 48 3.16 12.31 7.40
CA ASN A 48 2.27 11.17 7.64
C ASN A 48 2.10 10.24 6.43
N ALA A 49 2.11 10.76 5.20
CA ALA A 49 1.87 9.94 4.00
C ALA A 49 3.08 9.08 3.61
N ARG A 50 4.31 9.55 3.89
CA ARG A 50 5.55 8.80 3.63
C ARG A 50 5.84 7.77 4.73
N ILE A 51 5.56 8.11 5.99
CA ILE A 51 5.76 7.21 7.12
C ILE A 51 4.79 6.02 7.08
N ASN A 52 3.63 6.14 6.42
CA ASN A 52 2.66 5.04 6.39
C ASN A 52 3.04 3.87 5.46
N ARG A 53 3.45 4.09 4.20
CA ARG A 53 3.52 2.98 3.21
C ARG A 53 4.58 1.92 3.53
N ALA A 54 5.79 2.35 3.86
CA ALA A 54 6.87 1.42 4.22
C ALA A 54 6.55 0.70 5.54
N PHE A 55 5.99 1.43 6.50
CA PHE A 55 5.57 0.87 7.77
C PHE A 55 4.44 -0.16 7.60
N THR A 56 3.43 0.15 6.77
CA THR A 56 2.37 -0.79 6.38
C THR A 56 2.94 -2.03 5.69
N ALA A 57 3.87 -1.87 4.76
CA ALA A 57 4.51 -3.00 4.07
C ALA A 57 5.26 -3.92 5.04
N VAL A 58 5.96 -3.35 6.03
CA VAL A 58 6.68 -4.09 7.07
C VAL A 58 5.71 -4.82 7.98
N ILE A 59 4.69 -4.13 8.51
CA ILE A 59 3.66 -4.76 9.35
C ILE A 59 2.99 -5.91 8.61
N LEU A 60 2.54 -5.67 7.38
CA LEU A 60 1.90 -6.69 6.55
C LEU A 60 2.83 -7.90 6.33
N SER A 61 4.11 -7.65 6.05
CA SER A 61 5.09 -8.72 5.88
C SER A 61 5.25 -9.56 7.15
N ILE A 62 5.35 -8.91 8.32
CA ILE A 62 5.47 -9.60 9.61
C ILE A 62 4.19 -10.39 9.91
N SER A 63 3.02 -9.79 9.69
CA SER A 63 1.72 -10.42 9.91
C SER A 63 1.50 -11.66 9.05
N ILE A 64 2.09 -11.72 7.85
CA ILE A 64 2.03 -12.89 6.96
C ILE A 64 3.13 -13.90 7.30
N ALA A 65 4.34 -13.44 7.61
CA ALA A 65 5.48 -14.31 7.89
C ALA A 65 5.29 -15.11 9.18
N PHE A 66 4.73 -14.49 10.23
CA PHE A 66 4.52 -15.15 11.52
C PHE A 66 3.66 -16.43 11.41
N PRO A 67 2.43 -16.40 10.87
CA PRO A 67 1.62 -17.61 10.72
C PRO A 67 2.25 -18.61 9.74
N ALA A 68 2.94 -18.16 8.69
CA ALA A 68 3.62 -19.07 7.76
C ALA A 68 4.72 -19.89 8.45
N ILE A 69 5.59 -19.22 9.20
CA ILE A 69 6.67 -19.87 9.97
C ILE A 69 6.07 -20.78 11.05
N PHE A 70 5.01 -20.32 11.73
CA PHE A 70 4.33 -21.10 12.75
C PHE A 70 3.76 -22.41 12.18
N CYS A 71 3.04 -22.37 11.06
CA CYS A 71 2.52 -23.57 10.40
C CYS A 71 3.63 -24.53 9.97
N LEU A 72 4.73 -24.01 9.39
CA LEU A 72 5.88 -24.83 8.99
C LEU A 72 6.53 -25.53 10.19
N THR A 73 6.71 -24.79 11.29
CA THR A 73 7.33 -25.28 12.52
C THR A 73 6.48 -26.38 13.15
N VAL A 74 5.16 -26.15 13.28
CA VAL A 74 4.25 -27.13 13.87
C VAL A 74 4.19 -28.40 13.04
N ASN A 75 4.06 -28.31 11.72
CA ASN A 75 4.03 -29.49 10.85
C ASN A 75 5.34 -30.28 10.92
N PHE A 76 6.48 -29.58 10.94
CA PHE A 76 7.78 -30.23 11.06
C PHE A 76 7.95 -30.96 12.41
N ILE A 77 7.51 -30.35 13.52
CA ILE A 77 7.61 -30.95 14.85
C ILE A 77 6.68 -32.18 14.98
N LEU A 78 5.46 -32.09 14.44
CA LEU A 78 4.46 -33.16 14.61
C LEU A 78 4.69 -34.34 13.66
N ASP A 79 4.94 -34.06 12.38
CA ASP A 79 4.96 -35.08 11.33
C ASP A 79 6.38 -35.44 10.87
N GLY A 80 7.40 -34.68 11.30
CA GLY A 80 8.79 -34.83 10.85
C GLY A 80 9.01 -34.53 9.36
N ARG A 81 7.95 -34.09 8.65
CA ARG A 81 7.93 -33.80 7.22
C ARG A 81 7.03 -32.60 6.95
N LEU A 82 7.37 -31.83 5.94
CA LEU A 82 6.53 -30.73 5.46
C LEU A 82 5.53 -31.28 4.44
N THR A 83 4.25 -31.29 4.80
CA THR A 83 3.17 -31.81 3.95
C THR A 83 2.09 -30.74 3.79
N TRP A 84 1.24 -30.55 4.80
CA TRP A 84 0.12 -29.62 4.74
C TRP A 84 0.56 -28.16 4.92
N SER A 85 1.63 -27.92 5.68
CA SER A 85 2.12 -26.56 5.95
C SER A 85 2.65 -25.86 4.70
N LEU A 86 3.12 -26.61 3.69
CA LEU A 86 3.53 -26.05 2.40
C LEU A 86 2.37 -25.38 1.68
N TYR A 87 1.15 -25.92 1.75
CA TYR A 87 -0.02 -25.28 1.15
C TYR A 87 -0.35 -23.94 1.83
N ALA A 88 -0.28 -23.90 3.16
CA ALA A 88 -0.52 -22.69 3.95
C ALA A 88 0.58 -21.64 3.73
N ALA A 89 1.85 -22.03 3.84
CA ALA A 89 2.99 -21.15 3.63
C ALA A 89 3.06 -20.62 2.19
N GLY A 90 2.80 -21.48 1.19
CA GLY A 90 2.76 -21.07 -0.21
C GLY A 90 1.60 -20.11 -0.52
N GLY A 91 0.42 -20.33 0.08
CA GLY A 91 -0.71 -19.40 -0.06
C GLY A 91 -0.43 -18.04 0.58
N LEU A 92 0.18 -18.04 1.76
CA LEU A 92 0.63 -16.80 2.42
C LEU A 92 1.73 -16.08 1.60
N ALA A 93 2.65 -16.82 1.00
CA ALA A 93 3.65 -16.27 0.09
C ALA A 93 3.02 -15.63 -1.16
N LEU A 94 1.98 -16.24 -1.74
CA LEU A 94 1.24 -15.63 -2.86
C LEU A 94 0.62 -14.29 -2.47
N VAL A 95 -0.07 -14.26 -1.33
CA VAL A 95 -0.68 -13.01 -0.83
C VAL A 95 0.39 -11.95 -0.60
N TRP A 96 1.55 -12.35 -0.08
CA TRP A 96 2.67 -11.45 0.11
C TRP A 96 3.16 -10.84 -1.20
N VAL A 97 3.34 -11.67 -2.25
CA VAL A 97 3.79 -11.21 -3.57
C VAL A 97 2.77 -10.24 -4.20
N PHE A 98 1.47 -10.49 -4.04
CA PHE A 98 0.44 -9.61 -4.61
C PHE A 98 0.33 -8.29 -3.85
N ALA A 99 0.43 -8.32 -2.52
CA ALA A 99 0.14 -7.16 -1.70
C ALA A 99 1.37 -6.28 -1.44
N VAL A 100 2.49 -6.84 -1.00
CA VAL A 100 3.62 -6.07 -0.44
C VAL A 100 4.36 -5.20 -1.47
N PRO A 101 4.65 -5.67 -2.69
CA PRO A 101 5.30 -4.86 -3.73
C PRO A 101 4.51 -3.60 -4.10
N SER A 102 3.18 -3.64 -4.01
CA SER A 102 2.32 -2.48 -4.29
C SER A 102 2.52 -1.32 -3.30
N PHE A 103 2.86 -1.62 -2.05
CA PHE A 103 3.12 -0.63 -1.01
C PHE A 103 4.59 -0.18 -0.97
N LEU A 104 5.51 -1.07 -1.33
CA LEU A 104 6.95 -0.80 -1.28
C LEU A 104 7.44 0.03 -2.47
N ILE A 105 6.89 -0.20 -3.67
CA ILE A 105 7.32 0.50 -4.88
C ILE A 105 6.53 1.81 -5.00
N ARG A 106 7.23 2.95 -5.13
CA ARG A 106 6.59 4.27 -5.16
C ARG A 106 5.74 4.53 -6.41
N ASN A 107 6.20 4.05 -7.56
CA ASN A 107 5.54 4.12 -8.86
C ASN A 107 5.79 2.81 -9.61
N PRO A 108 5.14 1.70 -9.22
CA PRO A 108 5.31 0.46 -9.93
C PRO A 108 4.66 0.60 -11.30
N GLY A 109 5.44 0.40 -12.36
CA GLY A 109 4.86 0.18 -13.68
C GLY A 109 4.01 -1.09 -13.63
N PHE A 110 2.87 -1.10 -14.32
CA PHE A 110 1.95 -2.24 -14.34
C PHE A 110 2.65 -3.58 -14.59
N SER A 111 3.58 -3.62 -15.54
CA SER A 111 4.39 -4.81 -15.86
C SER A 111 5.25 -5.32 -14.71
N LYS A 112 5.76 -4.43 -13.85
CA LYS A 112 6.66 -4.80 -12.75
C LYS A 112 5.90 -5.45 -11.58
N LEU A 113 4.61 -5.18 -11.44
CA LEU A 113 3.73 -5.86 -10.48
C LEU A 113 3.21 -7.17 -11.06
N LEU A 114 2.70 -7.14 -12.30
CA LEU A 114 1.99 -8.30 -12.84
C LEU A 114 2.91 -9.50 -13.15
N LEU A 115 4.14 -9.26 -13.61
CA LEU A 115 5.08 -10.34 -13.93
C LEU A 115 5.43 -11.23 -12.73
N PRO A 116 5.85 -10.70 -11.57
CA PRO A 116 6.08 -11.54 -10.40
C PRO A 116 4.80 -12.20 -9.89
N ASP A 117 3.63 -11.58 -10.05
CA ASP A 117 2.35 -12.20 -9.65
C ASP A 117 2.04 -13.46 -10.46
N ILE A 118 2.18 -13.38 -11.79
CA ILE A 118 1.99 -14.53 -12.69
C ILE A 118 3.01 -15.64 -12.36
N LEU A 119 4.28 -15.26 -12.16
CA LEU A 119 5.34 -16.22 -11.84
C LEU A 119 5.06 -16.90 -10.48
N ALA A 120 4.67 -16.14 -9.46
CA ALA A 120 4.37 -16.69 -8.15
C ALA A 120 3.19 -17.66 -8.21
N LEU A 121 2.14 -17.33 -8.97
CA LEU A 121 0.99 -18.21 -9.18
C LEU A 121 1.39 -19.52 -9.86
N LEU A 122 2.23 -19.47 -10.91
CA LEU A 122 2.76 -20.66 -11.56
C LEU A 122 3.58 -21.52 -10.59
N LEU A 123 4.48 -20.91 -9.82
CA LEU A 123 5.30 -21.62 -8.84
C LEU A 123 4.46 -22.27 -7.74
N TYR A 124 3.40 -21.60 -7.28
CA TYR A 124 2.50 -22.16 -6.28
C TYR A 124 1.71 -23.36 -6.82
N LEU A 125 1.19 -23.26 -8.04
CA LEU A 125 0.49 -24.37 -8.69
C LEU A 125 1.43 -25.54 -8.98
N LEU A 126 2.67 -25.26 -9.35
CA LEU A 126 3.72 -26.28 -9.53
C LEU A 126 4.02 -27.00 -8.21
N MET A 127 4.14 -26.25 -7.11
CA MET A 127 4.31 -26.80 -5.77
C MET A 127 3.13 -27.72 -5.42
N ILE A 128 1.88 -27.29 -5.64
CA ILE A 128 0.69 -28.13 -5.42
C ILE A 128 0.74 -29.41 -6.26
N ALA A 129 1.10 -29.29 -7.54
CA ALA A 129 1.19 -30.43 -8.44
C ALA A 129 2.23 -31.46 -7.96
N TRP A 130 3.35 -30.99 -7.42
CA TRP A 130 4.39 -31.86 -6.87
C TRP A 130 3.96 -32.56 -5.58
N LEU A 131 3.26 -31.86 -4.66
CA LEU A 131 2.79 -32.46 -3.42
C LEU A 131 1.65 -33.47 -3.61
N ARG A 132 0.83 -33.34 -4.65
CA ARG A 132 -0.38 -34.16 -4.85
C ARG A 132 -0.11 -35.50 -5.53
N GLY A 133 1.02 -35.66 -6.23
CA GLY A 133 1.41 -36.90 -6.93
C GLY A 133 1.29 -36.79 -8.46
N PRO A 134 0.13 -37.10 -9.08
CA PRO A 134 -0.02 -36.99 -10.52
C PRO A 134 -0.06 -35.52 -10.94
N SER A 135 1.01 -35.05 -11.55
CA SER A 135 1.21 -33.68 -12.04
C SER A 135 0.69 -33.47 -13.47
N ASP A 136 -0.03 -34.44 -14.01
CA ASP A 136 -0.54 -34.46 -15.39
C ASP A 136 -1.45 -33.28 -15.73
N TRP A 137 -2.04 -32.61 -14.74
CA TRP A 137 -2.91 -31.46 -14.94
C TRP A 137 -2.14 -30.13 -15.04
N TYR A 138 -0.92 -30.04 -14.51
CA TYR A 138 -0.20 -28.77 -14.44
C TYR A 138 0.16 -28.24 -15.83
N LEU A 139 0.77 -29.10 -16.66
CA LEU A 139 1.22 -28.75 -18.01
C LEU A 139 0.07 -28.48 -19.01
N PRO A 140 -0.94 -29.36 -19.16
CA PRO A 140 -1.99 -29.16 -20.16
C PRO A 140 -3.12 -28.23 -19.72
N LEU A 141 -3.30 -27.98 -18.41
CA LEU A 141 -4.41 -27.18 -17.91
C LEU A 141 -3.93 -25.92 -17.17
N ALA A 142 -3.15 -26.08 -16.09
CA ALA A 142 -2.84 -24.96 -15.21
C ALA A 142 -1.94 -23.90 -15.87
N MET A 143 -0.86 -24.33 -16.50
CA MET A 143 0.12 -23.47 -17.16
C MET A 143 -0.51 -22.63 -18.30
N PRO A 144 -1.24 -23.23 -19.28
CA PRO A 144 -1.87 -22.44 -20.33
C PRO A 144 -2.96 -21.52 -19.79
N LEU A 145 -3.74 -21.94 -18.80
CA LEU A 145 -4.79 -21.09 -18.24
C LEU A 145 -4.23 -19.85 -17.53
N VAL A 146 -3.18 -20.02 -16.73
CA VAL A 146 -2.51 -18.89 -16.06
C VAL A 146 -1.82 -17.97 -17.07
N LEU A 147 -1.15 -18.51 -18.09
CA LEU A 147 -0.50 -17.69 -19.11
C LEU A 147 -1.51 -16.95 -20.00
N LEU A 148 -2.61 -17.60 -20.39
CA LEU A 148 -3.65 -16.94 -21.19
C LEU A 148 -4.32 -15.82 -20.41
N THR A 149 -4.75 -16.09 -19.19
CA THR A 149 -5.41 -15.08 -18.34
C THR A 149 -4.45 -13.96 -17.96
N GLY A 150 -3.24 -14.30 -17.51
CA GLY A 150 -2.19 -13.33 -17.20
C GLY A 150 -1.78 -12.51 -18.43
N GLY A 151 -1.66 -13.14 -19.60
CA GLY A 151 -1.37 -12.48 -20.87
C GLY A 151 -2.46 -11.52 -21.32
N LEU A 152 -3.73 -11.91 -21.18
CA LEU A 152 -4.87 -11.02 -21.44
C LEU A 152 -4.85 -9.80 -20.53
N VAL A 153 -4.65 -10.00 -19.22
CA VAL A 153 -4.53 -8.90 -18.25
C VAL A 153 -3.33 -8.01 -18.59
N TYR A 154 -2.20 -8.61 -18.97
CA TYR A 154 -0.99 -7.89 -19.37
C TYR A 154 -1.23 -6.98 -20.58
N ILE A 155 -1.82 -7.53 -21.64
CA ILE A 155 -2.15 -6.81 -22.88
C ILE A 155 -3.13 -5.67 -22.59
N ASN A 156 -4.17 -5.91 -21.80
CA ASN A 156 -5.13 -4.87 -21.43
C ASN A 156 -4.47 -3.73 -20.66
N GLY A 157 -3.63 -4.03 -19.67
CA GLY A 157 -2.93 -2.98 -18.93
C GLY A 157 -1.90 -2.22 -19.77
N LEU A 158 -1.26 -2.86 -20.74
CA LEU A 158 -0.43 -2.16 -21.74
C LEU A 158 -1.26 -1.22 -22.63
N LEU A 159 -2.40 -1.69 -23.16
CA LEU A 159 -3.30 -0.89 -23.99
C LEU A 159 -3.83 0.34 -23.24
N ILE A 160 -4.17 0.18 -21.96
CA ILE A 160 -4.57 1.28 -21.07
C ILE A 160 -3.38 2.23 -20.84
N GLY A 161 -2.20 1.69 -20.53
CA GLY A 161 -0.98 2.47 -20.31
C GLY A 161 -0.55 3.30 -21.53
N HIS A 162 -0.76 2.78 -22.74
CA HIS A 162 -0.51 3.47 -24.00
C HIS A 162 -1.65 4.42 -24.44
N ARG A 163 -2.70 4.60 -23.60
CA ARG A 163 -3.87 5.48 -23.85
C ARG A 163 -4.60 5.21 -25.17
N ILE A 164 -4.50 3.99 -25.70
CA ILE A 164 -5.21 3.56 -26.91
C ILE A 164 -6.71 3.41 -26.60
N ILE A 165 -7.04 3.01 -25.36
CA ILE A 165 -8.40 2.94 -24.85
C ILE A 165 -8.65 4.18 -23.98
N ARG A 166 -9.23 5.24 -24.55
CA ARG A 166 -9.54 6.50 -23.84
C ARG A 166 -10.83 6.48 -23.01
N GLY A 167 -11.49 5.33 -22.87
CA GLY A 167 -12.81 5.21 -22.24
C GLY A 167 -12.82 4.74 -20.78
N PHE A 168 -11.73 4.19 -20.25
CA PHE A 168 -11.67 3.70 -18.86
C PHE A 168 -11.04 4.74 -17.95
N VAL A 169 -11.88 5.61 -17.40
CA VAL A 169 -11.54 6.41 -16.22
C VAL A 169 -11.71 5.49 -15.02
N VAL A 170 -10.60 4.97 -14.48
CA VAL A 170 -10.60 4.36 -13.15
C VAL A 170 -10.60 5.53 -12.16
N PRO A 171 -11.64 5.70 -11.33
CA PRO A 171 -11.71 6.79 -10.35
C PRO A 171 -10.63 6.68 -9.27
#